data_AF-A0A380H2G5-F1
#
_entry.id   AF-A0A380H2G5-F1
#
_cell.length_a   1.000
_cell.length_b   1.000
_cell.length_c   1.000
_cell.angle_alpha   90.00
_cell.angle_beta   90.00
_cell.angle_gamma   90.00
#
_symmetry.space_group_name_H-M   'P 1'
#
loop_
_entity.id
_entity.type
_entity.pdbx_description
1 polymer ?
#
loop_
_entity_poly.entity_id
_entity_poly.type
_entity_poly.pdbx_seq_one_letter_code
_entity_poly.pdbx_strand_id
1 'polypeptide(L)'
;MILTLTLNLSVDISYPLEELHINTINRVSQVSKTAGGKGLNVTRVLDQLNENVLATGFIGGKIGEFIESKLDEHEVSHSFYQIKGETRNCIAILHSRNQTEILEKGPTVSREEANGFINHLKHLIIKEKCVVISGSLPDGLDTNYYLKIIDICSTNNKPTVLDCSGLALKAALKNSNKPTVVKPNNY
;
A
#
# COMPACT_ATOMS: atom_id res chain seq x y z
N MET A 1 15.38 -4.72 10.46
CA MET A 1 14.24 -4.99 9.59
C MET A 1 13.41 -3.72 9.55
N ILE A 2 12.94 -3.36 8.36
CA ILE A 2 12.08 -2.21 8.09
C ILE A 2 10.70 -2.76 7.79
N LEU A 3 9.67 -2.27 8.48
CA LEU A 3 8.30 -2.66 8.20
C LEU A 3 7.68 -1.66 7.22
N THR A 4 7.24 -2.13 6.07
CA THR A 4 6.50 -1.30 5.11
C THR A 4 5.02 -1.65 5.16
N LEU A 5 4.17 -0.63 5.21
CA LEU A 5 2.74 -0.78 5.43
C LEU A 5 1.95 -0.14 4.28
N THR A 6 1.15 -0.97 3.60
CA THR A 6 0.24 -0.54 2.52
C THR A 6 -1.19 -0.98 2.83
N LEU A 7 -2.07 -0.07 3.24
CA LEU A 7 -3.44 -0.45 3.62
C LEU A 7 -4.39 -0.64 2.43
N ASN A 8 -4.07 -0.07 1.27
CA ASN A 8 -4.89 -0.19 0.06
C ASN A 8 -4.06 -0.71 -1.12
N LEU A 9 -3.64 -1.98 -0.99
CA LEU A 9 -2.89 -2.74 -1.99
C LEU A 9 -3.63 -2.78 -3.34
N SER A 10 -2.88 -2.97 -4.41
CA SER A 10 -3.43 -3.18 -5.75
C SER A 10 -2.64 -4.22 -6.52
N VAL A 11 -3.25 -4.80 -7.54
CA VAL A 11 -2.50 -5.30 -8.70
C VAL A 11 -2.45 -4.18 -9.72
N ASP A 12 -1.24 -3.74 -10.05
CA ASP A 12 -1.02 -2.69 -11.05
C ASP A 12 -0.90 -3.36 -12.42
N ILE A 13 -1.83 -3.03 -13.32
CA ILE A 13 -1.94 -3.56 -14.68
C ILE A 13 -1.49 -2.48 -15.65
N SER A 14 -0.47 -2.77 -16.44
CA SER A 14 0.02 -1.87 -17.48
C SER A 14 -0.39 -2.36 -18.87
N TYR A 15 -1.05 -1.49 -19.62
CA TYR A 15 -1.45 -1.69 -21.01
C TYR A 15 -0.72 -0.70 -21.93
N PRO A 16 0.45 -1.07 -22.47
CA PRO A 16 1.11 -0.32 -23.55
C PRO A 16 0.31 -0.43 -24.85
N LEU A 17 -0.03 0.71 -25.42
CA LEU A 17 -0.72 0.87 -26.70
C LEU A 17 0.01 1.92 -27.54
N GLU A 18 -0.01 1.76 -28.86
CA GLU A 18 0.43 2.83 -29.77
C GLU A 18 -0.53 4.02 -29.66
N GLU A 19 -1.83 3.75 -29.81
CA GLU A 19 -2.92 4.72 -29.66
C GLU A 19 -4.05 4.15 -28.80
N LEU A 20 -4.71 5.01 -28.03
CA LEU A 20 -5.93 4.69 -27.29
C LEU A 20 -7.15 5.21 -28.05
N HIS A 21 -7.95 4.30 -28.60
CA HIS A 21 -9.16 4.66 -29.33
C HIS A 21 -10.40 4.60 -28.41
N ILE A 22 -11.10 5.73 -28.29
CA ILE A 22 -12.33 5.84 -27.48
C ILE A 22 -13.52 5.26 -28.24
N ASN A 23 -14.46 4.63 -27.52
CA ASN A 23 -15.70 4.06 -28.05
C ASN A 23 -15.48 2.92 -29.07
N THR A 24 -14.35 2.21 -28.96
CA THR A 24 -14.05 1.02 -29.78
C THR A 24 -13.17 0.03 -29.02
N ILE A 25 -12.89 -1.12 -29.63
CA ILE A 25 -12.06 -2.18 -29.05
C ILE A 25 -10.59 -1.81 -29.21
N ASN A 26 -9.85 -1.86 -28.11
CA ASN A 26 -8.39 -1.77 -28.08
C ASN A 26 -7.83 -3.16 -27.76
N ARG A 27 -6.90 -3.67 -28.58
CA ARG A 27 -6.25 -4.97 -28.35
C ARG A 27 -4.82 -4.74 -27.89
N VAL A 28 -4.46 -5.34 -26.77
CA VAL A 28 -3.13 -5.21 -26.16
C VAL A 28 -2.37 -6.52 -26.33
N SER A 29 -1.16 -6.46 -26.90
CA SER A 29 -0.31 -7.64 -27.11
C SER A 29 0.63 -7.93 -25.94
N GLN A 30 1.03 -6.89 -25.20
CA GLN A 30 1.91 -6.99 -24.04
C GLN A 30 1.18 -6.45 -22.82
N VAL A 31 0.99 -7.30 -21.80
CA VAL A 31 0.36 -6.91 -20.54
C VAL A 31 1.33 -7.19 -19.42
N SER A 32 1.58 -6.19 -18.56
CA SER A 32 2.32 -6.39 -17.32
C SER A 32 1.36 -6.30 -16.14
N LYS A 33 1.51 -7.23 -15.18
CA LYS A 33 0.77 -7.23 -13.91
C LYS A 33 1.76 -7.37 -12.78
N THR A 34 1.70 -6.46 -11.82
CA THR A 34 2.65 -6.39 -10.72
C THR A 34 1.95 -6.18 -9.38
N ALA A 35 2.61 -6.59 -8.30
CA ALA A 35 2.18 -6.27 -6.94
C ALA A 35 2.34 -4.77 -6.69
N GLY A 36 1.22 -4.08 -6.51
CA GLY A 36 1.09 -2.63 -6.56
C GLY A 36 0.76 -1.97 -5.22
N GLY A 37 0.92 -0.65 -5.20
CA GLY A 37 0.69 0.20 -4.04
C GLY A 37 1.96 0.86 -3.51
N LYS A 38 1.82 2.10 -3.01
CA LYS A 38 2.97 2.95 -2.66
C LYS A 38 3.94 2.28 -1.68
N GLY A 39 3.44 1.61 -0.65
CA GLY A 39 4.32 0.93 0.31
C GLY A 39 5.01 -0.30 -0.27
N LEU A 40 4.40 -1.02 -1.24
CA LEU A 40 5.11 -2.07 -1.98
C LEU A 40 6.18 -1.52 -2.91
N ASN A 41 5.99 -0.33 -3.48
CA ASN A 41 7.06 0.35 -4.22
C ASN A 41 8.26 0.64 -3.30
N VAL A 42 8.00 1.10 -2.06
CA VAL A 42 9.04 1.26 -1.04
C VAL A 42 9.71 -0.08 -0.72
N THR A 43 8.92 -1.15 -0.50
CA THR A 43 9.44 -2.49 -0.22
C THR A 43 10.43 -2.94 -1.29
N ARG A 44 10.06 -2.84 -2.56
CA ARG A 44 10.91 -3.28 -3.68
C ARG A 44 12.22 -2.49 -3.76
N VAL A 45 12.18 -1.18 -3.52
CA VAL A 45 13.40 -0.36 -3.53
C VAL A 45 14.30 -0.71 -2.34
N LEU A 46 13.73 -0.93 -1.14
CA LEU A 46 14.51 -1.37 0.03
C LEU A 46 15.17 -2.73 -0.21
N ASP A 47 14.42 -3.67 -0.78
CA ASP A 47 14.93 -5.00 -1.15
C ASP A 47 16.10 -4.91 -2.16
N GLN A 48 15.97 -4.08 -3.21
CA GLN A 48 17.06 -3.80 -4.16
C GLN A 48 18.30 -3.16 -3.52
N LEU A 49 18.12 -2.44 -2.43
CA LEU A 49 19.21 -1.87 -1.63
C LEU A 49 19.81 -2.88 -0.63
N ASN A 50 19.37 -4.14 -0.66
CA ASN A 50 19.73 -5.21 0.28
C ASN A 50 19.39 -4.90 1.74
N GLU A 51 18.35 -4.09 1.97
CA GLU A 51 17.81 -3.85 3.30
C GLU A 51 16.83 -4.95 3.68
N ASN A 52 16.90 -5.40 4.93
CA ASN A 52 15.96 -6.40 5.43
C ASN A 52 14.58 -5.74 5.64
N VAL A 53 13.59 -6.13 4.84
CA VAL A 53 12.25 -5.51 4.79
C VAL A 53 11.14 -6.55 4.95
N LEU A 54 10.10 -6.18 5.69
CA LEU A 54 8.87 -6.97 5.84
C LEU A 54 7.67 -6.13 5.32
N ALA A 55 6.94 -6.64 4.34
CA ALA A 55 5.73 -6.00 3.84
C ALA A 55 4.48 -6.42 4.64
N THR A 56 3.62 -5.48 4.99
CA THR A 56 2.32 -5.73 5.62
C THR A 56 1.22 -4.77 5.14
N GLY A 57 -0.02 -5.06 5.51
CA GLY A 57 -1.20 -4.36 5.01
C GLY A 57 -2.46 -5.24 5.06
N PHE A 58 -3.53 -4.75 4.44
CA PHE A 58 -4.74 -5.53 4.20
C PHE A 58 -4.67 -6.21 2.83
N ILE A 59 -5.03 -7.48 2.77
CA ILE A 59 -5.04 -8.27 1.54
C ILE A 59 -6.29 -9.17 1.50
N GLY A 60 -6.84 -9.44 0.33
CA GLY A 60 -8.00 -10.33 0.26
C GLY A 60 -8.35 -10.78 -1.15
N GLY A 61 -9.06 -11.90 -1.23
CA GLY A 61 -9.50 -12.52 -2.47
C GLY A 61 -8.36 -13.05 -3.35
N LYS A 62 -8.68 -13.39 -4.60
CA LYS A 62 -7.72 -13.98 -5.55
C LYS A 62 -6.69 -12.98 -6.04
N ILE A 63 -7.07 -11.70 -6.10
CA ILE A 63 -6.14 -10.61 -6.39
C ILE A 63 -5.09 -10.48 -5.28
N GLY A 64 -5.50 -10.66 -4.02
CA GLY A 64 -4.58 -10.73 -2.89
C GLY A 64 -3.58 -11.89 -3.00
N GLU A 65 -4.08 -13.11 -3.27
CA GLU A 65 -3.21 -14.29 -3.45
C GLU A 65 -2.15 -14.08 -4.55
N PHE A 66 -2.52 -13.40 -5.65
CA PHE A 66 -1.56 -13.05 -6.71
C PHE A 66 -0.46 -12.09 -6.23
N ILE A 67 -0.79 -11.15 -5.35
CA ILE A 67 0.21 -10.24 -4.76
C ILE A 67 1.19 -11.03 -3.89
N GLU A 68 0.69 -11.91 -3.04
CA GLU A 68 1.55 -12.76 -2.19
C GLU A 68 2.48 -13.62 -3.06
N SER A 69 1.95 -14.28 -4.10
CA SER A 69 2.76 -15.09 -5.00
C SER A 69 3.86 -14.28 -5.70
N LYS A 70 3.58 -13.03 -6.07
CA LYS A 70 4.57 -12.14 -6.70
C LYS A 70 5.67 -11.71 -5.73
N LEU A 71 5.35 -11.53 -4.46
CA LEU A 71 6.36 -11.24 -3.45
C LEU A 71 7.23 -12.47 -3.16
N ASP A 72 6.61 -13.66 -3.13
CA ASP A 72 7.32 -14.94 -2.97
C ASP A 72 8.30 -15.21 -4.13
N GLU A 73 7.88 -14.95 -5.38
CA GLU A 73 8.74 -15.06 -6.58
C GLU A 73 10.01 -14.19 -6.48
N HIS A 74 9.95 -13.09 -5.73
CA HIS A 74 11.05 -12.15 -5.51
C HIS A 74 11.71 -12.31 -4.14
N GLU A 75 11.39 -13.37 -3.39
CA GLU A 75 11.92 -13.65 -2.04
C GLU A 75 11.70 -12.51 -1.04
N VAL A 76 10.68 -11.66 -1.28
CA VAL A 76 10.35 -10.53 -0.41
C VAL A 76 9.51 -11.02 0.76
N SER A 77 10.01 -10.84 1.97
CA SER A 77 9.27 -11.22 3.19
C SER A 77 7.99 -10.40 3.34
N HIS A 78 6.88 -11.07 3.62
CA HIS A 78 5.58 -10.43 3.83
C HIS A 78 4.76 -11.10 4.94
N SER A 79 3.83 -10.34 5.51
CA SER A 79 2.91 -10.79 6.56
C SER A 79 1.66 -9.91 6.55
N PHE A 80 0.76 -10.16 5.61
CA PHE A 80 -0.49 -9.40 5.47
C PHE A 80 -1.61 -9.88 6.41
N TYR A 81 -2.58 -9.01 6.65
CA TYR A 81 -3.81 -9.34 7.35
C TYR A 81 -4.93 -9.58 6.33
N GLN A 82 -5.47 -10.80 6.35
CA GLN A 82 -6.51 -11.24 5.44
C GLN A 82 -7.85 -10.55 5.76
N ILE A 83 -8.51 -10.03 4.73
CA ILE A 83 -9.84 -9.42 4.80
C ILE A 83 -10.82 -10.12 3.84
N LYS A 84 -12.11 -9.95 4.08
CA LYS A 84 -13.18 -10.53 3.26
C LYS A 84 -13.29 -9.85 1.90
N GLY A 85 -13.03 -8.53 1.85
CA GLY A 85 -13.07 -7.75 0.61
C GLY A 85 -11.91 -8.11 -0.32
N GLU A 86 -12.15 -8.07 -1.63
CA GLU A 86 -11.11 -8.36 -2.60
C GLU A 86 -10.17 -7.16 -2.82
N THR A 87 -8.86 -7.43 -2.88
CA THR A 87 -7.85 -6.42 -3.26
C THR A 87 -8.13 -5.89 -4.67
N ARG A 88 -7.87 -4.61 -4.92
CA ARG A 88 -8.24 -3.94 -6.16
C ARG A 88 -7.25 -4.10 -7.30
N ASN A 89 -7.70 -3.73 -8.51
CA ASN A 89 -6.80 -3.41 -9.62
C ASN A 89 -6.60 -1.90 -9.76
N CYS A 90 -5.43 -1.52 -10.26
CA CYS A 90 -5.16 -0.20 -10.82
C CYS A 90 -4.70 -0.40 -12.26
N ILE A 91 -5.29 0.34 -13.20
CA ILE A 91 -4.97 0.21 -14.62
C ILE A 91 -4.20 1.45 -15.06
N ALA A 92 -3.04 1.25 -15.66
CA ALA A 92 -2.26 2.28 -16.34
C ALA A 92 -2.23 1.98 -17.84
N ILE A 93 -2.89 2.81 -18.64
CA ILE A 93 -2.85 2.75 -20.10
C ILE A 93 -1.77 3.71 -20.57
N LEU A 94 -0.70 3.16 -21.15
CA LEU A 94 0.42 3.93 -21.69
C LEU A 94 0.22 4.09 -23.19
N HIS A 95 0.00 5.31 -23.68
CA HIS A 95 -0.30 5.57 -25.10
C HIS A 95 0.21 6.93 -25.54
N SER A 96 0.75 7.07 -26.75
CA SER A 96 1.15 8.37 -27.32
C SER A 96 1.96 9.29 -26.39
N ARG A 97 2.88 8.73 -25.57
CA ARG A 97 3.65 9.41 -24.49
C ARG A 97 2.80 9.97 -23.32
N ASN A 98 1.56 9.53 -23.21
CA ASN A 98 0.64 9.81 -22.10
C ASN A 98 0.47 8.58 -21.21
N GLN A 99 -0.03 8.82 -20.01
CA GLN A 99 -0.49 7.81 -19.08
C GLN A 99 -1.92 8.14 -18.64
N THR A 100 -2.85 7.22 -18.87
CA THR A 100 -4.23 7.32 -18.40
C THR A 100 -4.46 6.26 -17.34
N GLU A 101 -4.92 6.68 -16.16
CA GLU A 101 -5.10 5.79 -15.02
C GLU A 101 -6.58 5.57 -14.68
N ILE A 102 -6.92 4.32 -14.36
CA ILE A 102 -8.21 3.94 -13.80
C ILE A 102 -7.94 3.28 -12.45
N LEU A 103 -8.33 3.96 -11.38
CA LEU A 103 -8.05 3.56 -10.01
C LEU A 103 -9.34 3.11 -9.35
N GLU A 104 -9.48 1.81 -9.10
CA GLU A 104 -10.59 1.29 -8.30
C GLU A 104 -10.47 1.79 -6.85
N LYS A 105 -11.60 1.98 -6.17
CA LYS A 105 -11.63 2.44 -4.76
C LYS A 105 -10.94 1.43 -3.83
N GLY A 106 -11.11 0.16 -4.12
CA GLY A 106 -10.67 -0.96 -3.31
C GLY A 106 -11.66 -1.39 -2.25
N PRO A 107 -11.28 -2.38 -1.43
CA PRO A 107 -12.20 -3.06 -0.54
C PRO A 107 -12.66 -2.13 0.59
N THR A 108 -13.87 -2.37 1.08
CA THR A 108 -14.34 -1.80 2.34
C THR A 108 -13.87 -2.68 3.50
N VAL A 109 -13.09 -2.12 4.41
CA VAL A 109 -12.60 -2.81 5.60
C VAL A 109 -13.62 -2.66 6.73
N SER A 110 -14.06 -3.79 7.30
CA SER A 110 -14.96 -3.79 8.46
C SER A 110 -14.27 -3.31 9.73
N ARG A 111 -15.06 -2.94 10.75
CA ARG A 111 -14.52 -2.49 12.04
C ARG A 111 -13.79 -3.63 12.76
N GLU A 112 -14.27 -4.85 12.60
CA GLU A 112 -13.66 -6.07 13.14
C GLU A 112 -12.29 -6.32 12.50
N GLU A 113 -12.19 -6.28 11.17
CA GLU A 113 -10.91 -6.42 10.44
C GLU A 113 -9.94 -5.29 10.80
N ALA A 114 -10.45 -4.04 10.88
CA ALA A 114 -9.65 -2.89 11.26
C ALA A 114 -9.06 -3.04 12.68
N ASN A 115 -9.80 -3.60 13.64
CA ASN A 115 -9.26 -3.87 14.97
C ASN A 115 -8.30 -5.07 14.97
N GLY A 116 -8.60 -6.10 14.18
CA GLY A 116 -7.74 -7.28 14.03
C GLY A 116 -6.37 -6.94 13.47
N PHE A 117 -6.30 -6.07 12.45
CA PHE A 117 -5.03 -5.59 11.91
C PHE A 117 -4.20 -4.82 12.92
N ILE A 118 -4.82 -4.03 13.81
CA ILE A 118 -4.09 -3.34 14.88
C ILE A 118 -3.43 -4.35 15.83
N ASN A 119 -4.09 -5.46 16.15
CA ASN A 119 -3.50 -6.51 16.98
C ASN A 119 -2.37 -7.23 16.25
N HIS A 120 -2.58 -7.57 14.98
CA HIS A 120 -1.54 -8.13 14.10
C HIS A 120 -0.29 -7.25 14.06
N LEU A 121 -0.47 -5.94 13.84
CA LEU A 121 0.60 -4.97 13.75
C LEU A 121 1.42 -4.85 15.05
N LYS A 122 0.77 -4.94 16.22
CA LYS A 122 1.47 -4.92 17.52
C LYS A 122 2.46 -6.07 17.65
N HIS A 123 2.19 -7.22 17.03
CA HIS A 123 3.12 -8.36 17.05
C HIS A 123 4.30 -8.14 16.09
N LEU A 124 4.05 -7.58 14.91
CA LEU A 124 5.10 -7.35 13.90
C LEU A 124 6.10 -6.29 14.37
N ILE A 125 5.63 -5.16 14.88
CA ILE A 125 6.44 -3.97 15.19
C ILE A 125 7.59 -4.23 16.17
N ILE A 126 7.47 -5.24 17.05
CA ILE A 126 8.45 -5.49 18.13
C ILE A 126 9.87 -5.66 17.58
N LYS A 127 10.03 -6.38 16.47
CA LYS A 127 11.32 -6.75 15.89
C LYS A 127 11.89 -5.68 14.94
N GLU A 128 11.13 -4.62 14.67
CA GLU A 128 11.42 -3.68 13.59
C GLU A 128 12.24 -2.49 14.06
N LYS A 129 13.07 -1.94 13.16
CA LYS A 129 13.88 -0.75 13.45
C LYS A 129 13.12 0.54 13.14
N CYS A 130 12.29 0.53 12.10
CA CYS A 130 11.44 1.64 11.72
C CYS A 130 10.22 1.14 10.93
N VAL A 131 9.20 1.99 10.82
CA VAL A 131 7.96 1.69 10.09
C VAL A 131 7.72 2.74 9.02
N VAL A 132 7.53 2.30 7.79
CA VAL A 132 7.15 3.15 6.66
C VAL A 132 5.68 2.94 6.33
N ILE A 133 4.90 4.00 6.43
CA ILE A 133 3.46 4.02 6.20
C ILE A 133 3.22 4.78 4.91
N SER A 134 2.68 4.12 3.89
CA SER A 134 2.53 4.75 2.57
C SER A 134 1.20 4.43 1.89
N GLY A 135 0.61 5.46 1.27
CA GLY A 135 -0.62 5.33 0.49
C GLY A 135 -1.89 5.78 1.21
N SER A 136 -3.00 5.68 0.50
CA SER A 136 -4.33 6.04 1.00
C SER A 136 -4.91 4.95 1.91
N LEU A 137 -5.85 5.35 2.75
CA LEU A 137 -6.69 4.41 3.49
C LEU A 137 -7.69 3.76 2.52
N PRO A 138 -7.96 2.44 2.63
CA PRO A 138 -9.09 1.81 1.96
C PRO A 138 -10.41 2.32 2.55
N ASP A 139 -11.52 1.98 1.88
CA ASP A 139 -12.86 2.37 2.34
C ASP A 139 -13.19 1.71 3.69
N GLY A 140 -14.09 2.34 4.46
CA GLY A 140 -14.51 1.85 5.78
C GLY A 140 -13.55 2.17 6.94
N LEU A 141 -12.31 2.60 6.67
CA LEU A 141 -11.42 3.09 7.72
C LEU A 141 -11.66 4.58 8.02
N ASP A 142 -11.60 4.90 9.31
CA ASP A 142 -11.63 6.29 9.79
C ASP A 142 -10.39 7.05 9.31
N THR A 143 -10.52 8.36 9.01
CA THR A 143 -9.39 9.21 8.63
C THR A 143 -8.26 9.21 9.65
N ASN A 144 -8.59 8.98 10.93
CA ASN A 144 -7.66 8.92 12.04
C ASN A 144 -6.98 7.54 12.19
N TYR A 145 -7.19 6.59 11.27
CA TYR A 145 -6.66 5.23 11.43
C TYR A 145 -5.13 5.20 11.47
N TYR A 146 -4.44 6.04 10.69
CA TYR A 146 -2.97 6.16 10.78
C TYR A 146 -2.50 6.70 12.12
N LEU A 147 -3.31 7.46 12.87
CA LEU A 147 -2.93 7.99 14.17
C LEU A 147 -2.75 6.84 15.16
N LYS A 148 -3.67 5.86 15.12
CA LYS A 148 -3.55 4.63 15.93
C LYS A 148 -2.24 3.89 15.65
N ILE A 149 -1.86 3.81 14.39
CA ILE A 149 -0.60 3.15 13.96
C ILE A 149 0.62 3.95 14.47
N ILE A 150 0.61 5.27 14.32
CA ILE A 150 1.67 6.16 14.79
C ILE A 150 1.80 6.08 16.33
N ASP A 151 0.69 6.03 17.06
CA ASP A 151 0.68 5.90 18.52
C ASP A 151 1.29 4.56 18.97
N ILE A 152 0.99 3.46 18.28
CA ILE A 152 1.61 2.16 18.54
C ILE A 152 3.12 2.21 18.30
N CYS A 153 3.56 2.84 17.20
CA CYS A 153 4.98 2.97 16.89
C CYS A 153 5.69 3.84 17.95
N SER A 154 5.10 4.97 18.33
CA SER A 154 5.61 5.87 19.38
C SER A 154 5.77 5.14 20.71
N THR A 155 4.75 4.39 21.14
CA THR A 155 4.78 3.61 22.40
C THR A 155 5.89 2.55 22.40
N ASN A 156 6.27 2.05 21.23
CA ASN A 156 7.33 1.05 21.06
C ASN A 156 8.68 1.68 20.66
N ASN A 157 8.83 3.01 20.75
CA ASN A 157 10.03 3.76 20.37
C ASN A 157 10.50 3.46 18.94
N LYS A 158 9.57 3.30 17.99
CA LYS A 158 9.87 3.03 16.59
C LYS A 158 9.73 4.31 15.76
N PRO A 159 10.80 4.80 15.12
CA PRO A 159 10.71 5.87 14.14
C PRO A 159 9.74 5.53 13.01
N THR A 160 8.99 6.53 12.56
CA THR A 160 7.97 6.35 11.51
C THR A 160 8.18 7.33 10.37
N VAL A 161 8.07 6.81 9.14
CA VAL A 161 8.02 7.60 7.91
C VAL A 161 6.59 7.54 7.38
N LEU A 162 5.95 8.69 7.22
CA LEU A 162 4.59 8.79 6.70
C LEU A 162 4.57 9.47 5.32
N ASP A 163 4.15 8.73 4.31
CA ASP A 163 3.90 9.21 2.95
C ASP A 163 2.43 8.99 2.56
N CYS A 164 1.59 9.93 2.99
CA CYS A 164 0.18 9.99 2.64
C CYS A 164 -0.22 11.43 2.31
N SER A 165 -1.47 11.64 1.91
CA SER A 165 -1.98 12.96 1.50
C SER A 165 -3.36 13.25 2.07
N GLY A 166 -3.86 14.46 1.82
CA GLY A 166 -5.22 14.86 2.17
C GLY A 166 -5.50 14.88 3.67
N LEU A 167 -6.72 14.48 4.03
CA LEU A 167 -7.21 14.56 5.42
C LEU A 167 -6.41 13.66 6.38
N ALA A 168 -5.92 12.51 5.92
CA ALA A 168 -5.14 11.59 6.74
C ALA A 168 -3.79 12.20 7.16
N LEU A 169 -3.07 12.86 6.22
CA LEU A 169 -1.84 13.59 6.54
C LEU A 169 -2.13 14.75 7.51
N LYS A 170 -3.18 15.53 7.24
CA LYS A 170 -3.57 16.66 8.10
C LYS A 170 -3.92 16.20 9.52
N ALA A 171 -4.57 15.05 9.67
CA ALA A 171 -4.86 14.46 10.97
C ALA A 171 -3.58 14.01 11.69
N ALA A 172 -2.66 13.32 10.99
CA ALA A 172 -1.39 12.88 11.55
C ALA A 172 -0.52 14.07 12.03
N LEU A 173 -0.48 15.17 11.25
CA LEU A 173 0.23 16.39 11.62
C LEU A 173 -0.36 17.09 12.85
N LYS A 174 -1.63 16.85 13.19
CA LYS A 174 -2.29 17.39 14.39
C LYS A 174 -2.23 16.46 15.60
N ASN A 175 -1.88 15.19 15.41
CA ASN A 175 -1.80 14.19 16.48
C ASN A 175 -0.75 14.57 17.53
N SER A 176 -0.89 14.11 18.78
CA SER A 176 0.13 14.34 19.82
C SER A 176 1.43 13.60 19.50
N ASN A 177 1.33 12.32 19.14
CA ASN A 177 2.45 11.54 18.61
C ASN A 177 2.65 11.86 17.14
N LYS A 178 3.86 12.33 16.78
CA LYS A 178 4.19 12.73 15.42
C LYS A 178 4.93 11.62 14.67
N PRO A 179 4.73 11.51 13.35
CA PRO A 179 5.66 10.77 12.53
C PRO A 179 7.05 11.40 12.59
N THR A 180 8.10 10.58 12.53
CA THR A 180 9.49 11.08 12.53
C THR A 180 9.80 11.84 11.25
N VAL A 181 9.28 11.36 10.12
CA VAL A 181 9.45 11.98 8.79
C VAL A 181 8.09 12.01 8.09
N VAL A 182 7.80 13.14 7.44
CA VAL A 182 6.74 13.26 6.44
C VAL A 182 7.34 13.68 5.10
N LYS A 183 6.81 13.18 3.98
CA LYS A 183 7.30 13.51 2.64
C LYS A 183 6.20 14.06 1.73
N PRO A 184 5.68 15.27 1.97
CA PRO A 184 4.77 15.90 1.02
C PRO A 184 5.49 16.29 -0.28
N ASN A 185 4.72 16.48 -1.34
CA ASN A 185 5.12 17.10 -2.61
C ASN A 185 4.32 18.41 -2.80
N ASN A 186 4.73 19.25 -3.74
CA ASN A 186 4.08 20.55 -4.01
C ASN A 186 2.75 20.45 -4.79
N TYR A 187 2.36 19.23 -5.17
CA TYR A 187 1.23 18.94 -6.06
C TYR A 187 0.31 17.89 -5.45
#